data_AF-A0A0F8YWB3-F1
#
_entry.id   AF-A0A0F8YWB3-F1
#
_cell.length_a   1.000
_cell.length_b   1.000
_cell.length_c   1.000
_cell.angle_alpha   90.00
_cell.angle_beta   90.00
_cell.angle_gamma   90.00
#
_symmetry.space_group_name_H-M   'P 1'
#
loop_
_entity.id
_entity.type
_entity.pdbx_description
1 polymer ?
#
loop_
_entity_poly.entity_id
_entity_poly.type
_entity_poly.pdbx_seq_one_letter_code
_entity_poly.pdbx_strand_id
1 'polypeptide(L)'
;WLGDTDPFGYLVDGCRKLGMVVIARTDPHAAHQDVYDAHPDWIAVDAEGSPRRHWSCGDYWVTCALGPYNFEFMTEVTREIVARYGVEGIFCNRWSGSGMCYCRHCRENFRNACGMDLPRSSDPQDPPRRHYMLWRQERLFELWRLWDAEIQKINPAARFIPNTGGGAMSDLDMATIGKLAPMMVADRQGRHGLVAAWANGKNGKEYRAALGRKPAAGLFSVGLEEPHRWKDAVQSDAELRVWVADGIAQGLRPWYCKFAGTLHDRRWLATVEDIFTWHHANEKYLRNLDNLATVGLVYSQQTANFYGGTAAGAKVEQHVLGFYQALIEARIPFEMVHDRMLDAENIELRIPAYEAGETEMIDLFERPDDPPYFGSAHVLMFSVVYPAEFQALKDKEWNVKKHEPVKYGRVKNGDFA
;
A
#
# COMPACT_ATOMS: atom_id res chain seq x y z
N TRP A 1 13.08 21.63 -19.18
CA TRP A 1 14.37 22.21 -19.56
C TRP A 1 14.96 22.97 -18.39
N LEU A 2 16.25 22.80 -18.14
CA LEU A 2 17.02 23.64 -17.21
C LEU A 2 17.92 24.54 -18.05
N GLY A 3 17.46 25.78 -18.27
CA GLY A 3 18.00 26.63 -19.34
C GLY A 3 17.85 25.95 -20.70
N ASP A 4 18.94 25.88 -21.46
CA ASP A 4 18.98 25.24 -22.78
C ASP A 4 19.28 23.73 -22.73
N THR A 5 19.21 23.12 -21.54
CA THR A 5 19.56 21.69 -21.35
C THR A 5 18.38 20.82 -20.93
N ASP A 6 18.46 19.53 -21.27
CA ASP A 6 17.55 18.50 -20.81
C ASP A 6 18.30 17.43 -19.99
N PRO A 7 18.51 17.67 -18.68
CA PRO A 7 19.20 16.72 -17.82
C PRO A 7 18.44 15.41 -17.63
N PHE A 8 17.10 15.42 -17.73
CA PHE A 8 16.32 14.20 -17.61
C PHE A 8 16.50 13.30 -18.83
N GLY A 9 16.38 13.85 -20.05
CA GLY A 9 16.67 13.13 -21.28
C GLY A 9 18.10 12.57 -21.32
N TYR A 10 19.09 13.34 -20.87
CA TYR A 10 20.47 12.86 -20.72
C TYR A 10 20.57 11.61 -19.82
N LEU A 11 19.86 11.59 -18.68
CA LEU A 11 19.83 10.44 -17.78
C LEU A 11 19.10 9.24 -18.41
N VAL A 12 17.97 9.47 -19.09
CA VAL A 12 17.21 8.44 -19.81
C VAL A 12 18.11 7.76 -20.84
N ASP A 13 18.82 8.53 -21.67
CA ASP A 13 19.73 8.01 -22.68
C ASP A 13 20.89 7.21 -22.07
N GLY A 14 21.46 7.68 -20.96
CA GLY A 14 22.49 6.98 -20.21
C GLY A 14 22.01 5.62 -19.68
N CYS A 15 20.84 5.59 -19.03
CA CYS A 15 20.22 4.37 -18.52
C CYS A 15 19.94 3.37 -19.64
N ARG A 16 19.47 3.81 -20.80
CA ARG A 16 19.20 2.94 -21.95
C ARG A 16 20.45 2.32 -22.56
N LYS A 17 21.56 3.06 -22.62
CA LYS A 17 22.86 2.51 -23.05
C LYS A 17 23.36 1.38 -22.13
N LEU A 18 22.86 1.33 -20.89
CA LEU A 18 23.13 0.27 -19.91
C LEU A 18 22.06 -0.84 -19.91
N GLY A 19 21.07 -0.79 -20.80
CA GLY A 19 19.98 -1.77 -20.87
C GLY A 19 18.96 -1.68 -19.73
N MET A 20 18.85 -0.51 -19.08
CA MET A 20 17.91 -0.31 -17.97
C MET A 20 16.51 0.07 -18.48
N VAL A 21 15.50 -0.38 -17.73
CA VAL A 21 14.12 0.14 -17.79
C VAL A 21 14.05 1.44 -16.99
N VAL A 22 13.38 2.45 -17.53
CA VAL A 22 13.28 3.78 -16.91
C VAL A 22 11.83 4.05 -16.53
N ILE A 23 11.62 4.29 -15.23
CA ILE A 23 10.35 4.78 -14.68
C ILE A 23 10.58 6.22 -14.25
N ALA A 24 9.87 7.17 -14.87
CA ALA A 24 9.98 8.58 -14.51
C ALA A 24 9.22 8.85 -13.21
N ARG A 25 9.75 9.75 -12.36
CA ARG A 25 9.09 10.14 -11.11
C ARG A 25 8.48 11.53 -11.22
N THR A 26 7.26 11.69 -10.73
CA THR A 26 6.55 12.98 -10.64
C THR A 26 5.96 13.19 -9.25
N ASP A 27 5.97 14.44 -8.76
CA ASP A 27 5.42 14.80 -7.45
C ASP A 27 4.46 16.03 -7.58
N PRO A 28 3.20 15.86 -8.02
CA PRO A 28 2.34 16.97 -8.46
C PRO A 28 1.81 17.88 -7.35
N HIS A 29 2.01 17.56 -6.07
CA HIS A 29 1.47 18.30 -4.91
C HIS A 29 1.90 19.77 -4.76
N ALA A 30 2.91 20.23 -5.49
CA ALA A 30 3.50 21.56 -5.31
C ALA A 30 3.55 22.31 -6.64
N ALA A 31 3.24 23.61 -6.60
CA ALA A 31 3.30 24.50 -7.75
C ALA A 31 3.93 25.85 -7.38
N HIS A 32 4.50 26.51 -8.38
CA HIS A 32 5.10 27.84 -8.26
C HIS A 32 4.03 28.95 -8.22
N GLN A 33 4.47 30.18 -7.94
CA GLN A 33 3.60 31.35 -7.83
C GLN A 33 2.89 31.69 -9.14
N ASP A 34 3.54 31.51 -10.29
CA ASP A 34 2.95 31.73 -11.62
C ASP A 34 1.74 30.83 -11.89
N VAL A 35 1.78 29.58 -11.44
CA VAL A 35 0.63 28.66 -11.50
C VAL A 35 -0.53 29.17 -10.63
N TYR A 36 -0.24 29.67 -9.42
CA TYR A 36 -1.27 30.28 -8.56
C TYR A 36 -1.86 31.54 -9.20
N ASP A 37 -1.03 32.39 -9.80
CA ASP A 37 -1.48 33.64 -10.43
C ASP A 37 -2.37 33.37 -11.65
N ALA A 38 -2.04 32.34 -12.44
CA ALA A 38 -2.82 31.92 -13.61
C ALA A 38 -4.09 31.13 -13.24
N HIS A 39 -3.98 30.23 -12.27
CA HIS A 39 -5.03 29.29 -11.88
C HIS A 39 -5.14 29.17 -10.35
N PRO A 40 -5.64 30.20 -9.67
CA PRO A 40 -5.77 30.17 -8.21
C PRO A 40 -6.74 29.08 -7.73
N ASP A 41 -7.67 28.65 -8.59
CA ASP A 41 -8.63 27.58 -8.32
C ASP A 41 -7.99 26.17 -8.34
N TRP A 42 -6.77 26.02 -8.86
CA TRP A 42 -5.99 24.78 -8.82
C TRP A 42 -5.33 24.54 -7.46
N ILE A 43 -5.28 25.57 -6.62
CA ILE A 43 -4.56 25.54 -5.35
C ILE A 43 -5.47 25.01 -4.26
N ALA A 44 -4.91 24.16 -3.41
CA ALA A 44 -5.65 23.59 -2.32
C ALA A 44 -5.88 24.63 -1.22
N VAL A 45 -7.11 24.70 -0.74
CA VAL A 45 -7.52 25.62 0.33
C VAL A 45 -7.92 24.85 1.58
N ASP A 46 -7.68 25.45 2.74
CA ASP A 46 -8.10 24.95 4.05
C ASP A 46 -9.61 25.09 4.30
N ALA A 47 -10.06 24.75 5.51
CA ALA A 47 -11.46 24.82 5.88
C ALA A 47 -12.01 26.26 5.86
N GLU A 48 -11.18 27.22 6.21
CA GLU A 48 -11.49 28.64 6.27
C GLU A 48 -11.53 29.27 4.87
N GLY A 49 -11.02 28.55 3.86
CA GLY A 49 -10.97 28.98 2.46
C GLY A 49 -9.65 29.65 2.09
N SER A 50 -8.63 29.58 2.94
CA SER A 50 -7.31 30.16 2.69
C SER A 50 -6.47 29.22 1.81
N PRO A 51 -5.82 29.73 0.75
CA PRO A 51 -4.85 28.96 -0.04
C PRO A 51 -3.67 28.47 0.80
N ARG A 52 -3.25 27.23 0.60
CA ARG A 52 -2.23 26.58 1.42
C ARG A 52 -0.83 26.70 0.82
N ARG A 53 0.09 27.31 1.57
CA ARG A 53 1.53 27.29 1.28
C ARG A 53 2.12 25.91 1.57
N HIS A 54 3.17 25.55 0.85
CA HIS A 54 3.87 24.29 1.06
C HIS A 54 4.67 24.33 2.36
N TRP A 55 4.50 23.30 3.20
CA TRP A 55 5.00 23.27 4.58
C TRP A 55 6.53 23.25 4.71
N SER A 56 7.25 22.74 3.71
CA SER A 56 8.72 22.70 3.73
C SER A 56 9.38 23.68 2.76
N CYS A 57 8.59 24.41 1.97
CA CYS A 57 9.11 25.37 1.00
C CYS A 57 8.08 26.49 0.79
N GLY A 58 8.18 27.54 1.60
CA GLY A 58 7.14 28.59 1.70
C GLY A 58 6.84 29.32 0.39
N ASP A 59 7.76 29.27 -0.59
CA ASP A 59 7.57 29.90 -1.90
C ASP A 59 6.62 29.11 -2.82
N TYR A 60 6.31 27.85 -2.48
CA TYR A 60 5.43 26.99 -3.26
C TYR A 60 4.02 26.92 -2.67
N TRP A 61 3.06 26.60 -3.52
CA TRP A 61 1.67 26.34 -3.17
C TRP A 61 1.37 24.85 -3.18
N VAL A 62 0.47 24.41 -2.29
CA VAL A 62 -0.06 23.04 -2.32
C VAL A 62 -1.18 22.95 -3.35
N THR A 63 -1.09 22.03 -4.31
CA THR A 63 -2.08 21.87 -5.38
C THR A 63 -3.25 20.97 -4.94
N CYS A 64 -4.42 21.16 -5.56
CA CYS A 64 -5.58 20.31 -5.34
C CYS A 64 -5.45 19.00 -6.11
N ALA A 65 -5.44 17.88 -5.39
CA ALA A 65 -5.31 16.56 -6.00
C ALA A 65 -6.57 16.04 -6.72
N LEU A 66 -7.74 16.62 -6.43
CA LEU A 66 -9.06 16.09 -6.83
C LEU A 66 -9.75 16.92 -7.91
N GLY A 67 -9.06 17.93 -8.43
CA GLY A 67 -9.60 18.92 -9.38
C GLY A 67 -8.77 19.03 -10.67
N PRO A 68 -9.04 20.08 -11.48
CA PRO A 68 -8.46 20.27 -12.81
C PRO A 68 -6.94 20.23 -12.87
N TYR A 69 -6.24 20.68 -11.82
CA TYR A 69 -4.77 20.60 -11.78
C TYR A 69 -4.25 19.20 -12.10
N ASN A 70 -4.83 18.17 -11.47
CA ASN A 70 -4.42 16.80 -11.72
C ASN A 70 -5.10 16.18 -12.94
N PHE A 71 -6.40 16.41 -13.10
CA PHE A 71 -7.21 15.76 -14.14
C PHE A 71 -6.94 16.34 -15.55
N GLU A 72 -6.50 17.59 -15.66
CA GLU A 72 -6.25 18.27 -16.93
C GLU A 72 -4.75 18.53 -17.10
N PHE A 73 -4.17 19.41 -16.28
CA PHE A 73 -2.79 19.86 -16.47
C PHE A 73 -1.76 18.74 -16.27
N MET A 74 -1.80 18.03 -15.14
CA MET A 74 -0.87 16.93 -14.90
C MET A 74 -1.12 15.72 -15.80
N THR A 75 -2.34 15.54 -16.33
CA THR A 75 -2.59 14.55 -17.39
C THR A 75 -1.75 14.87 -18.63
N GLU A 76 -1.73 16.13 -19.07
CA GLU A 76 -0.91 16.57 -20.20
C GLU A 76 0.59 16.46 -19.90
N VAL A 77 1.03 16.84 -18.69
CA VAL A 77 2.43 16.65 -18.27
C VAL A 77 2.83 15.18 -18.29
N THR A 78 1.96 14.29 -17.81
CA THR A 78 2.20 12.83 -17.79
C THR A 78 2.31 12.29 -19.22
N ARG A 79 1.42 12.72 -20.12
CA ARG A 79 1.49 12.38 -21.56
C ARG A 79 2.77 12.88 -22.21
N GLU A 80 3.16 14.13 -21.92
CA GLU A 80 4.37 14.74 -22.45
C GLU A 80 5.62 13.96 -22.06
N ILE A 81 5.76 13.58 -20.78
CA ILE A 81 6.90 12.79 -20.29
C ILE A 81 6.99 11.46 -21.05
N VAL A 82 5.89 10.72 -21.17
CA VAL A 82 5.90 9.42 -21.85
C VAL A 82 6.16 9.57 -23.35
N ALA A 83 5.58 10.56 -24.01
CA ALA A 83 5.79 10.81 -25.45
C ALA A 83 7.22 11.22 -25.77
N ARG A 84 7.83 12.10 -24.98
CA ARG A 84 9.18 12.62 -25.25
C ARG A 84 10.27 11.61 -24.94
N TYR A 85 10.14 10.91 -23.82
CA TYR A 85 11.22 10.08 -23.31
C TYR A 85 10.99 8.58 -23.56
N GLY A 86 9.76 8.17 -23.90
CA GLY A 86 9.41 6.76 -24.13
C GLY A 86 9.60 5.90 -22.88
N VAL A 87 9.44 6.46 -21.68
CA VAL A 87 9.62 5.74 -20.40
C VAL A 87 8.57 4.62 -20.24
N GLU A 88 8.92 3.57 -19.50
CA GLU A 88 8.06 2.41 -19.26
C GLU A 88 7.07 2.61 -18.10
N GLY A 89 7.11 3.76 -17.45
CA GLY A 89 6.10 4.09 -16.45
C GLY A 89 6.33 5.43 -15.78
N ILE A 90 5.33 5.80 -14.99
CA ILE A 90 5.34 6.99 -14.15
C ILE A 90 5.14 6.54 -12.71
N PHE A 91 6.16 6.72 -11.87
CA PHE A 91 6.05 6.58 -10.43
C PHE A 91 5.64 7.93 -9.82
N CYS A 92 4.44 8.02 -9.25
CA CYS A 92 3.92 9.28 -8.76
C CYS A 92 3.86 9.31 -7.25
N ASN A 93 4.74 10.09 -6.63
CA ASN A 93 4.70 10.32 -5.19
C ASN A 93 3.89 11.57 -4.89
N ARG A 94 3.30 11.67 -3.69
CA ARG A 94 2.52 12.85 -3.26
C ARG A 94 1.43 13.28 -4.27
N TRP A 95 0.94 12.35 -5.09
CA TRP A 95 -0.22 12.57 -5.96
C TRP A 95 -1.52 12.70 -5.16
N SER A 96 -1.50 12.17 -3.94
CA SER A 96 -2.50 12.31 -2.89
C SER A 96 -1.77 12.56 -1.55
N GLY A 97 -2.52 12.62 -0.43
CA GLY A 97 -1.94 12.75 0.92
C GLY A 97 -1.72 14.19 1.42
N SER A 98 -2.07 15.21 0.64
CA SER A 98 -1.96 16.63 1.05
C SER A 98 -3.13 17.12 1.90
N GLY A 99 -3.82 16.23 2.62
CA GLY A 99 -5.02 16.56 3.41
C GLY A 99 -6.26 16.90 2.59
N MET A 100 -7.34 17.27 3.29
CA MET A 100 -8.61 17.63 2.68
C MET A 100 -8.58 19.05 2.11
N CYS A 101 -9.15 19.23 0.92
CA CYS A 101 -9.19 20.49 0.21
C CYS A 101 -10.63 20.98 0.10
N TYR A 102 -10.87 22.26 0.40
CA TYR A 102 -12.19 22.88 0.29
C TYR A 102 -12.27 23.87 -0.87
N CYS A 103 -11.51 23.66 -1.96
CA CYS A 103 -11.58 24.58 -3.11
C CYS A 103 -12.94 24.45 -3.79
N ARG A 104 -13.28 25.40 -4.67
CA ARG A 104 -14.56 25.39 -5.39
C ARG A 104 -14.83 24.05 -6.08
N HIS A 105 -13.80 23.47 -6.72
CA HIS A 105 -13.90 22.19 -7.43
C HIS A 105 -14.19 21.02 -6.50
N CYS A 106 -13.54 20.95 -5.33
CA CYS A 106 -13.83 19.90 -4.36
C CYS A 106 -15.26 20.02 -3.81
N ARG A 107 -15.74 21.26 -3.55
CA ARG A 107 -17.11 21.50 -3.06
C ARG A 107 -18.13 21.07 -4.11
N GLU A 108 -17.97 21.55 -5.35
CA GLU A 108 -18.86 21.25 -6.47
C GLU A 108 -18.85 19.75 -6.79
N ASN A 109 -17.68 19.13 -6.95
CA ASN A 109 -17.57 17.72 -7.30
C ASN A 109 -18.16 16.80 -6.20
N PHE A 110 -17.95 17.14 -4.92
CA PHE A 110 -18.54 16.37 -3.82
C PHE A 110 -20.06 16.55 -3.75
N ARG A 111 -20.54 17.80 -3.86
CA ARG A 111 -21.98 18.11 -3.90
C ARG A 111 -22.67 17.39 -5.06
N ASN A 112 -22.06 17.35 -6.23
CA ASN A 112 -22.59 16.65 -7.39
C ASN A 112 -22.62 15.12 -7.18
N ALA A 113 -21.65 14.56 -6.46
CA ALA A 113 -21.56 13.12 -6.22
C ALA A 113 -22.57 12.60 -5.18
N CYS A 114 -22.88 13.36 -4.13
CA CYS A 114 -23.73 12.86 -3.03
C CYS A 114 -24.79 13.84 -2.51
N GLY A 115 -24.88 15.05 -3.05
CA GLY A 115 -25.83 16.07 -2.62
C GLY A 115 -25.52 16.73 -1.27
N MET A 116 -24.35 16.46 -0.68
CA MET A 116 -23.92 16.99 0.61
C MET A 116 -22.83 18.05 0.47
N ASP A 117 -22.71 18.91 1.48
CA ASP A 117 -21.56 19.83 1.59
C ASP A 117 -20.35 19.11 2.20
N LEU A 118 -19.14 19.57 1.88
CA LEU A 118 -17.91 18.97 2.41
C LEU A 118 -17.94 18.93 3.95
N PRO A 119 -17.56 17.80 4.56
CA PRO A 119 -17.60 17.64 6.02
C PRO A 119 -16.69 18.66 6.70
N ARG A 120 -17.11 19.17 7.86
CA ARG A 120 -16.24 19.92 8.77
C ARG A 120 -15.73 19.05 9.93
N SER A 121 -16.36 17.90 10.13
CA SER A 121 -15.98 16.92 11.15
C SER A 121 -14.90 15.97 10.67
N SER A 122 -14.06 15.52 11.60
CA SER A 122 -13.16 14.38 11.40
C SER A 122 -13.75 13.06 11.87
N ASP A 123 -14.94 13.07 12.48
CA ASP A 123 -15.61 11.87 12.99
C ASP A 123 -16.08 10.97 11.83
N PRO A 124 -15.57 9.75 11.69
CA PRO A 124 -16.00 8.84 10.62
C PRO A 124 -17.47 8.39 10.72
N GLN A 125 -18.13 8.61 11.86
CA GLN A 125 -19.57 8.35 12.04
C GLN A 125 -20.45 9.49 11.51
N ASP A 126 -19.88 10.67 11.26
CA ASP A 126 -20.59 11.77 10.62
C ASP A 126 -20.86 11.43 9.13
N PRO A 127 -22.12 11.41 8.66
CA PRO A 127 -22.44 10.96 7.30
C PRO A 127 -21.67 11.68 6.19
N PRO A 128 -21.56 13.03 6.15
CA PRO A 128 -20.75 13.72 5.15
C PRO A 128 -19.27 13.32 5.20
N ARG A 129 -18.72 13.02 6.39
CA ARG A 129 -17.34 12.54 6.55
C ARG A 129 -17.16 11.15 5.95
N ARG A 130 -18.07 10.24 6.26
CA ARG A 130 -18.07 8.88 5.70
C ARG A 130 -18.18 8.90 4.17
N HIS A 131 -19.11 9.69 3.63
CA HIS A 131 -19.26 9.86 2.18
C HIS A 131 -18.03 10.47 1.54
N TYR A 132 -17.41 11.48 2.16
CA TYR A 132 -16.18 12.09 1.66
C TYR A 132 -15.02 11.09 1.58
N MET A 133 -14.85 10.22 2.59
CA MET A 133 -13.79 9.21 2.59
C MET A 133 -13.92 8.23 1.41
N LEU A 134 -15.15 7.80 1.10
CA LEU A 134 -15.42 6.91 -0.03
C LEU A 134 -15.28 7.64 -1.37
N TRP A 135 -15.86 8.84 -1.49
CA TRP A 135 -15.80 9.66 -2.69
C TRP A 135 -14.37 10.04 -3.06
N ARG A 136 -13.56 10.47 -2.08
CA ARG A 136 -12.14 10.81 -2.31
C ARG A 136 -11.37 9.63 -2.86
N GLN A 137 -11.59 8.43 -2.30
CA GLN A 137 -10.92 7.22 -2.78
C GLN A 137 -11.31 6.93 -4.23
N GLU A 138 -12.60 6.95 -4.56
CA GLU A 138 -13.05 6.70 -5.94
C GLU A 138 -12.51 7.77 -6.90
N ARG A 139 -12.49 9.04 -6.50
CA ARG A 139 -11.94 10.12 -7.32
C ARG A 139 -10.44 9.94 -7.59
N LEU A 140 -9.69 9.42 -6.63
CA LEU A 140 -8.27 9.09 -6.82
C LEU A 140 -8.10 7.85 -7.71
N PHE A 141 -8.96 6.83 -7.61
CA PHE A 141 -8.94 5.70 -8.54
C PHE A 141 -9.35 6.10 -9.96
N GLU A 142 -10.26 7.05 -10.12
CA GLU A 142 -10.59 7.65 -11.42
C GLU A 142 -9.36 8.34 -12.03
N LEU A 143 -8.66 9.16 -11.24
CA LEU A 143 -7.42 9.80 -11.68
C LEU A 143 -6.34 8.78 -12.07
N TRP A 144 -6.19 7.70 -11.29
CA TRP A 144 -5.29 6.60 -11.64
C TRP A 144 -5.64 6.04 -13.01
N ARG A 145 -6.89 5.59 -13.21
CA ARG A 145 -7.34 4.99 -14.46
C ARG A 145 -7.15 5.95 -15.65
N LEU A 146 -7.41 7.24 -15.45
CA LEU A 146 -7.17 8.28 -16.45
C LEU A 146 -5.69 8.32 -16.86
N TRP A 147 -4.78 8.54 -15.91
CA TRP A 147 -3.36 8.65 -16.22
C TRP A 147 -2.79 7.38 -16.81
N ASP A 148 -3.17 6.19 -16.30
CA ASP A 148 -2.73 4.91 -16.84
C ASP A 148 -3.23 4.69 -18.28
N ALA A 149 -4.49 5.02 -18.57
CA ALA A 149 -5.04 4.92 -19.92
C ALA A 149 -4.39 5.91 -20.89
N GLU A 150 -4.16 7.16 -20.48
CA GLU A 150 -3.57 8.18 -21.35
C GLU A 150 -2.13 7.86 -21.74
N ILE A 151 -1.31 7.33 -20.82
CA ILE A 151 0.05 6.94 -21.15
C ILE A 151 0.09 5.66 -22.00
N GLN A 152 -0.86 4.74 -21.82
CA GLN A 152 -0.93 3.51 -22.62
C GLN A 152 -1.29 3.74 -24.09
N LYS A 153 -2.01 4.83 -24.40
CA LYS A 153 -2.23 5.27 -25.79
C LYS A 153 -0.93 5.66 -26.50
N ILE A 154 0.10 6.04 -25.75
CA ILE A 154 1.40 6.48 -26.28
C ILE A 154 2.39 5.32 -26.27
N ASN A 155 2.49 4.61 -25.14
CA ASN A 155 3.31 3.42 -24.97
C ASN A 155 2.46 2.33 -24.28
N PRO A 156 1.99 1.29 -25.00
CA PRO A 156 1.13 0.25 -24.44
C PRO A 156 1.72 -0.52 -23.24
N ALA A 157 3.06 -0.55 -23.12
CA ALA A 157 3.75 -1.16 -22.00
C ALA A 157 3.85 -0.23 -20.77
N ALA A 158 3.60 1.07 -20.93
CA ALA A 158 3.70 2.02 -19.85
C ALA A 158 2.64 1.78 -18.77
N ARG A 159 3.03 1.98 -17.51
CA ARG A 159 2.14 1.82 -16.35
C ARG A 159 2.28 3.00 -15.40
N PHE A 160 1.14 3.44 -14.86
CA PHE A 160 1.10 4.41 -13.78
C PHE A 160 1.22 3.67 -12.44
N ILE A 161 2.21 4.07 -11.63
CA ILE A 161 2.57 3.45 -10.36
C ILE A 161 2.47 4.52 -9.26
N PRO A 162 1.30 4.69 -8.63
CA PRO A 162 1.17 5.64 -7.54
C PRO A 162 1.86 5.12 -6.28
N ASN A 163 2.43 6.04 -5.49
CA ASN A 163 2.71 5.75 -4.09
C ASN A 163 1.40 5.77 -3.30
N THR A 164 0.99 4.61 -2.78
CA THR A 164 -0.30 4.44 -2.09
C THR A 164 -0.16 4.10 -0.61
N GLY A 165 1.06 3.96 -0.10
CA GLY A 165 1.28 3.42 1.24
C GLY A 165 0.84 1.94 1.34
N GLY A 166 0.52 1.48 2.55
CA GLY A 166 0.17 0.09 2.83
C GLY A 166 -0.39 -0.15 4.23
N GLY A 167 -0.99 -1.31 4.41
CA GLY A 167 -1.54 -1.78 5.68
C GLY A 167 -2.88 -1.19 6.05
N ALA A 168 -3.30 -1.41 7.30
CA ALA A 168 -4.59 -0.95 7.82
C ALA A 168 -4.76 0.58 7.73
N MET A 169 -3.66 1.31 7.80
CA MET A 169 -3.61 2.77 7.78
C MET A 169 -3.51 3.36 6.36
N SER A 170 -3.56 2.53 5.32
CA SER A 170 -3.54 3.00 3.94
C SER A 170 -4.79 3.84 3.64
N ASP A 171 -4.56 5.01 3.03
CA ASP A 171 -5.57 5.99 2.62
C ASP A 171 -6.48 5.50 1.49
N LEU A 172 -5.99 4.52 0.72
CA LEU A 172 -6.66 3.93 -0.43
C LEU A 172 -6.89 2.44 -0.17
N ASP A 173 -8.06 1.96 -0.58
CA ASP A 173 -8.47 0.56 -0.47
C ASP A 173 -7.51 -0.39 -1.21
N MET A 174 -6.78 -1.19 -0.45
CA MET A 174 -5.76 -2.08 -0.96
C MET A 174 -6.33 -3.21 -1.81
N ALA A 175 -7.56 -3.68 -1.53
CA ALA A 175 -8.22 -4.65 -2.40
C ALA A 175 -8.43 -4.10 -3.82
N THR A 176 -8.83 -2.83 -3.96
CA THR A 176 -8.94 -2.16 -5.27
C THR A 176 -7.56 -1.92 -5.90
N ILE A 177 -6.58 -1.48 -5.10
CA ILE A 177 -5.19 -1.33 -5.57
C ILE A 177 -4.66 -2.67 -6.13
N GLY A 178 -4.90 -3.78 -5.44
CA GLY A 178 -4.48 -5.11 -5.87
C GLY A 178 -5.04 -5.52 -7.23
N LYS A 179 -6.21 -5.00 -7.63
CA LYS A 179 -6.80 -5.20 -8.95
C LYS A 179 -6.11 -4.33 -10.01
N LEU A 180 -5.92 -3.04 -9.72
CA LEU A 180 -5.42 -2.04 -10.67
C LEU A 180 -3.90 -2.12 -10.88
N ALA A 181 -3.14 -2.26 -9.79
CA ALA A 181 -1.70 -2.13 -9.82
C ALA A 181 -1.04 -3.35 -10.49
N PRO A 182 -0.13 -3.16 -11.45
CA PRO A 182 0.74 -4.24 -11.92
C PRO A 182 1.86 -4.52 -10.91
N MET A 183 2.24 -3.51 -10.12
CA MET A 183 3.20 -3.57 -9.03
C MET A 183 2.94 -2.47 -8.01
N MET A 184 3.42 -2.65 -6.78
CA MET A 184 3.44 -1.58 -5.76
C MET A 184 4.86 -1.30 -5.27
N VAL A 185 5.05 -0.11 -4.71
CA VAL A 185 6.32 0.34 -4.12
C VAL A 185 6.06 0.72 -2.67
N ALA A 186 6.65 -0.02 -1.74
CA ALA A 186 6.67 0.31 -0.32
C ALA A 186 7.74 1.39 -0.13
N ASP A 187 7.32 2.65 -0.12
CA ASP A 187 8.17 3.82 0.18
C ASP A 187 8.47 3.89 1.69
N ARG A 188 9.18 2.86 2.19
CA ARG A 188 9.59 2.72 3.58
C ARG A 188 11.10 2.90 3.69
N GLN A 189 11.51 4.15 3.48
CA GLN A 189 12.90 4.57 3.32
C GLN A 189 13.83 4.15 4.47
N GLY A 190 13.30 3.89 5.65
CA GLY A 190 14.06 3.43 6.80
C GLY A 190 13.16 3.38 8.03
N ARG A 191 13.80 3.16 9.18
CA ARG A 191 13.17 3.22 10.49
C ARG A 191 13.65 4.46 11.25
N HIS A 192 12.76 4.95 12.11
CA HIS A 192 13.04 6.06 13.02
C HIS A 192 12.53 5.71 14.42
N GLY A 193 13.16 6.26 15.45
CA GLY A 193 12.76 6.02 16.84
C GLY A 193 12.66 4.53 17.19
N LEU A 194 11.47 4.10 17.60
CA LEU A 194 11.19 2.74 18.08
C LEU A 194 10.60 1.80 17.00
N VAL A 195 10.64 2.19 15.73
CA VAL A 195 10.16 1.32 14.64
C VAL A 195 11.02 0.04 14.61
N ALA A 196 10.34 -1.11 14.70
CA ALA A 196 10.97 -2.42 14.72
C ALA A 196 11.66 -2.75 13.40
N ALA A 197 12.71 -3.58 13.48
CA ALA A 197 13.49 -3.99 12.30
C ALA A 197 12.66 -4.80 11.29
N TRP A 198 11.65 -5.56 11.74
CA TRP A 198 10.78 -6.39 10.89
C TRP A 198 9.71 -5.60 10.11
N ALA A 199 9.68 -4.29 10.28
CA ALA A 199 8.57 -3.49 9.81
C ALA A 199 8.55 -3.40 8.27
N ASN A 200 9.70 -3.41 7.60
CA ASN A 200 9.75 -3.44 6.14
C ASN A 200 9.07 -4.71 5.58
N GLY A 201 9.37 -5.85 6.19
CA GLY A 201 8.79 -7.16 5.91
C GLY A 201 7.29 -7.22 6.18
N LYS A 202 6.79 -6.54 7.22
CA LYS A 202 5.34 -6.38 7.46
C LYS A 202 4.66 -5.78 6.23
N ASN A 203 5.24 -4.75 5.61
CA ASN A 203 4.65 -4.17 4.39
C ASN A 203 4.70 -5.15 3.21
N GLY A 204 5.76 -5.95 3.08
CA GLY A 204 5.81 -7.04 2.11
C GLY A 204 4.64 -8.00 2.25
N LYS A 205 4.31 -8.40 3.49
CA LYS A 205 3.15 -9.26 3.78
C LYS A 205 1.82 -8.56 3.51
N GLU A 206 1.64 -7.31 3.96
CA GLU A 206 0.42 -6.53 3.72
C GLU A 206 0.16 -6.35 2.23
N TYR A 207 1.21 -6.07 1.46
CA TYR A 207 1.14 -5.95 0.01
C TYR A 207 0.75 -7.27 -0.64
N ARG A 208 1.40 -8.38 -0.25
CA ARG A 208 1.06 -9.71 -0.75
C ARG A 208 -0.39 -10.09 -0.46
N ALA A 209 -0.95 -9.65 0.67
CA ALA A 209 -2.34 -9.87 1.01
C ALA A 209 -3.32 -9.24 0.01
N ALA A 210 -2.93 -8.13 -0.63
CA ALA A 210 -3.74 -7.45 -1.63
C ALA A 210 -3.36 -7.79 -3.08
N LEU A 211 -2.06 -7.97 -3.36
CA LEU A 211 -1.50 -8.14 -4.70
C LEU A 211 -1.35 -9.60 -5.12
N GLY A 212 -1.46 -10.54 -4.19
CA GLY A 212 -1.08 -11.93 -4.42
C GLY A 212 0.39 -12.02 -4.85
N ARG A 213 0.64 -12.64 -6.01
CA ARG A 213 1.99 -12.88 -6.55
C ARG A 213 2.55 -11.72 -7.39
N LYS A 214 1.81 -10.61 -7.54
CA LYS A 214 2.31 -9.44 -8.28
C LYS A 214 3.52 -8.84 -7.57
N PRO A 215 4.50 -8.29 -8.32
CA PRO A 215 5.72 -7.77 -7.75
C PRO A 215 5.48 -6.55 -6.84
N ALA A 216 6.20 -6.52 -5.72
CA ALA A 216 6.28 -5.39 -4.82
C ALA A 216 7.74 -4.97 -4.65
N ALA A 217 8.03 -3.68 -4.73
CA ALA A 217 9.35 -3.13 -4.45
C ALA A 217 9.41 -2.61 -3.01
N GLY A 218 10.51 -2.87 -2.32
CA GLY A 218 10.84 -2.29 -1.02
C GLY A 218 11.83 -1.15 -1.22
N LEU A 219 11.34 0.08 -1.26
CA LEU A 219 12.17 1.26 -1.43
C LEU A 219 12.79 1.65 -0.09
N PHE A 220 14.13 1.59 -0.01
CA PHE A 220 14.90 2.02 1.14
C PHE A 220 15.82 3.18 0.75
N SER A 221 16.12 4.06 1.70
CA SER A 221 17.04 5.17 1.52
C SER A 221 18.42 4.80 2.01
N VAL A 222 19.44 5.22 1.28
CA VAL A 222 20.83 5.13 1.76
C VAL A 222 21.12 6.20 2.82
N GLY A 223 20.32 7.28 2.86
CA GLY A 223 20.43 8.38 3.82
C GLY A 223 19.69 8.10 5.13
N LEU A 224 19.96 8.94 6.14
CA LEU A 224 19.34 8.83 7.45
C LEU A 224 17.87 9.29 7.43
N GLU A 225 16.94 8.42 7.85
CA GLU A 225 15.52 8.72 7.93
C GLU A 225 15.09 9.27 9.30
N GLU A 226 15.64 10.41 9.70
CA GLU A 226 15.30 11.12 10.94
C GLU A 226 14.53 12.43 10.64
N PRO A 227 13.94 13.14 11.62
CA PRO A 227 13.21 14.40 11.38
C PRO A 227 13.99 15.44 10.56
N HIS A 228 15.32 15.52 10.73
CA HIS A 228 16.19 16.42 9.98
C HIS A 228 16.74 15.80 8.68
N ARG A 229 16.46 14.51 8.41
CA ARG A 229 16.67 13.75 7.17
C ARG A 229 18.08 13.62 6.58
N TRP A 230 19.09 14.33 7.10
CA TRP A 230 20.53 14.33 6.79
C TRP A 230 20.92 13.55 5.51
N LYS A 231 20.37 13.95 4.35
CA LYS A 231 20.33 13.10 3.13
C LYS A 231 21.68 12.95 2.42
N ASP A 232 22.65 13.78 2.79
CA ASP A 232 24.03 13.68 2.33
C ASP A 232 24.89 12.73 3.17
N ALA A 233 24.48 12.47 4.43
CA ALA A 233 25.03 11.39 5.24
C ALA A 233 24.34 10.06 4.89
N VAL A 234 24.89 8.95 5.39
CA VAL A 234 24.35 7.60 5.14
C VAL A 234 24.08 6.82 6.41
N GLN A 235 23.18 5.84 6.29
CA GLN A 235 22.92 4.85 7.35
C GLN A 235 24.14 3.94 7.56
N SER A 236 24.17 3.22 8.68
CA SER A 236 25.19 2.21 8.91
C SER A 236 24.98 0.99 8.00
N ASP A 237 26.05 0.26 7.71
CA ASP A 237 26.00 -0.99 6.93
C ASP A 237 25.00 -1.99 7.55
N ALA A 238 25.07 -2.18 8.87
CA ALA A 238 24.19 -3.10 9.59
C ALA A 238 22.71 -2.72 9.46
N GLU A 239 22.39 -1.43 9.52
CA GLU A 239 21.02 -0.94 9.38
C GLU A 239 20.46 -1.24 7.98
N LEU A 240 21.21 -0.90 6.94
CA LEU A 240 20.83 -1.18 5.56
C LEU A 240 20.63 -2.69 5.33
N ARG A 241 21.57 -3.52 5.81
CA ARG A 241 21.48 -4.98 5.64
C ARG A 241 20.24 -5.56 6.31
N VAL A 242 19.99 -5.21 7.57
CA VAL A 242 18.84 -5.75 8.32
C VAL A 242 17.52 -5.30 7.68
N TRP A 243 17.38 -4.01 7.37
CA TRP A 243 16.16 -3.45 6.80
C TRP A 243 15.82 -4.06 5.43
N VAL A 244 16.84 -4.24 4.58
CA VAL A 244 16.64 -4.78 3.23
C VAL A 244 16.45 -6.29 3.25
N ALA A 245 17.20 -7.02 4.09
CA ALA A 245 17.03 -8.47 4.25
C ALA A 245 15.63 -8.83 4.75
N ASP A 246 15.09 -8.06 5.70
CA ASP A 246 13.73 -8.25 6.19
C ASP A 246 12.67 -8.06 5.10
N GLY A 247 12.82 -7.02 4.27
CA GLY A 247 11.96 -6.81 3.09
C GLY A 247 12.05 -7.97 2.09
N ILE A 248 13.27 -8.38 1.72
CA ILE A 248 13.52 -9.48 0.78
C ILE A 248 12.92 -10.79 1.31
N ALA A 249 13.08 -11.09 2.60
CA ALA A 249 12.52 -12.28 3.24
C ALA A 249 11.00 -12.34 3.15
N GLN A 250 10.33 -11.20 2.97
CA GLN A 250 8.88 -11.10 2.79
C GLN A 250 8.46 -10.75 1.36
N GLY A 251 9.34 -10.99 0.37
CA GLY A 251 9.03 -10.92 -1.05
C GLY A 251 9.13 -9.52 -1.67
N LEU A 252 9.65 -8.53 -0.94
CA LEU A 252 9.95 -7.21 -1.51
C LEU A 252 11.22 -7.28 -2.37
N ARG A 253 11.14 -6.71 -3.57
CA ARG A 253 12.30 -6.51 -4.45
C ARG A 253 13.06 -5.26 -4.00
N PRO A 254 14.36 -5.32 -3.71
CA PRO A 254 15.08 -4.19 -3.13
C PRO A 254 15.20 -3.05 -4.14
N TRP A 255 14.83 -1.84 -3.73
CA TRP A 255 15.04 -0.59 -4.47
C TRP A 255 15.72 0.41 -3.54
N TYR A 256 16.86 0.98 -3.94
CA TYR A 256 17.50 2.02 -3.14
C TYR A 256 17.20 3.41 -3.70
N CYS A 257 17.15 4.43 -2.84
CA CYS A 257 17.10 5.82 -3.24
C CYS A 257 18.23 6.65 -2.62
N LYS A 258 18.75 7.59 -3.43
CA LYS A 258 19.70 8.63 -3.01
C LYS A 258 19.15 10.00 -3.43
N PHE A 259 19.09 10.92 -2.48
CA PHE A 259 18.58 12.28 -2.68
C PHE A 259 19.71 13.26 -3.02
N ALA A 260 20.51 12.94 -4.05
CA ALA A 260 21.50 13.82 -4.67
C ALA A 260 22.12 13.11 -5.88
N GLY A 261 22.47 13.86 -6.92
CA GLY A 261 23.35 13.34 -7.99
C GLY A 261 24.82 13.27 -7.56
N THR A 262 25.19 13.93 -6.46
CA THR A 262 26.55 13.99 -5.92
C THR A 262 26.71 13.02 -4.76
N LEU A 263 27.81 12.26 -4.78
CA LEU A 263 28.15 11.30 -3.73
C LEU A 263 29.10 11.93 -2.71
N HIS A 264 28.54 12.67 -1.75
CA HIS A 264 29.29 13.29 -0.64
C HIS A 264 29.84 12.25 0.34
N ASP A 265 29.04 11.22 0.65
CA ASP A 265 29.43 10.07 1.46
C ASP A 265 29.30 8.80 0.62
N ARG A 266 30.38 8.01 0.58
CA ARG A 266 30.52 6.82 -0.26
C ARG A 266 30.48 5.51 0.52
N ARG A 267 30.35 5.56 1.86
CA ARG A 267 30.41 4.37 2.72
C ARG A 267 29.32 3.33 2.42
N TRP A 268 28.21 3.77 1.84
CA TRP A 268 27.06 2.93 1.48
C TRP A 268 27.24 2.11 0.20
N LEU A 269 28.19 2.49 -0.68
CA LEU A 269 28.29 1.91 -2.03
C LEU A 269 28.57 0.41 -1.98
N ALA A 270 29.59 0.00 -1.22
CA ALA A 270 29.94 -1.41 -1.05
C ALA A 270 28.79 -2.22 -0.43
N THR A 271 28.10 -1.67 0.57
CA THR A 271 26.94 -2.32 1.19
C THR A 271 25.82 -2.58 0.18
N VAL A 272 25.46 -1.57 -0.63
CA VAL A 272 24.40 -1.73 -1.64
C VAL A 272 24.83 -2.69 -2.74
N GLU A 273 26.08 -2.60 -3.21
CA GLU A 273 26.63 -3.55 -4.19
C GLU A 273 26.57 -5.00 -3.68
N ASP A 274 26.99 -5.24 -2.43
CA ASP A 274 26.94 -6.55 -1.79
C ASP A 274 25.51 -7.09 -1.70
N ILE A 275 24.55 -6.25 -1.27
CA ILE A 275 23.14 -6.63 -1.13
C ILE A 275 22.58 -7.08 -2.49
N PHE A 276 22.81 -6.30 -3.54
CA PHE A 276 22.28 -6.61 -4.87
C PHE A 276 22.98 -7.81 -5.51
N THR A 277 24.30 -7.95 -5.33
CA THR A 277 25.07 -9.10 -5.81
C THR A 277 24.60 -10.39 -5.12
N TRP A 278 24.43 -10.35 -3.80
CA TRP A 278 23.89 -11.47 -3.03
C TRP A 278 22.45 -11.81 -3.44
N HIS A 279 21.59 -10.79 -3.60
CA HIS A 279 20.20 -10.99 -4.02
C HIS A 279 20.12 -11.68 -5.40
N HIS A 280 20.94 -11.26 -6.36
CA HIS A 280 21.01 -11.88 -7.68
C HIS A 280 21.53 -13.33 -7.61
N ALA A 281 22.62 -13.58 -6.87
CA ALA A 281 23.18 -14.93 -6.72
C ALA A 281 22.18 -15.92 -6.08
N ASN A 282 21.25 -15.44 -5.26
CA ASN A 282 20.25 -16.23 -4.55
C ASN A 282 18.84 -16.18 -5.19
N GLU A 283 18.69 -15.50 -6.33
CA GLU A 283 17.40 -15.24 -6.98
C GLU A 283 16.55 -16.51 -7.17
N LYS A 284 17.20 -17.63 -7.52
CA LYS A 284 16.53 -18.93 -7.71
C LYS A 284 15.76 -19.43 -6.47
N TYR A 285 16.22 -19.07 -5.27
CA TYR A 285 15.55 -19.42 -4.02
C TYR A 285 14.46 -18.41 -3.65
N LEU A 286 14.64 -17.14 -4.03
CA LEU A 286 13.69 -16.06 -3.77
C LEU A 286 12.46 -16.07 -4.71
N ARG A 287 12.47 -16.95 -5.72
CA ARG A 287 11.35 -17.18 -6.66
C ARG A 287 10.46 -18.37 -6.30
N ASN A 288 10.80 -19.12 -5.25
CA ASN A 288 9.90 -20.13 -4.68
C ASN A 288 8.90 -19.42 -3.74
N LEU A 289 7.73 -19.05 -4.29
CA LEU A 289 6.79 -18.14 -3.63
C LEU A 289 5.67 -18.83 -2.86
N ASP A 290 5.72 -20.16 -2.73
CA ASP A 290 4.66 -20.88 -2.04
C ASP A 290 4.75 -20.62 -0.53
N ASN A 291 3.60 -20.32 0.06
CA ASN A 291 3.54 -19.86 1.43
C ASN A 291 3.32 -21.04 2.39
N LEU A 292 4.20 -21.19 3.36
CA LEU A 292 4.11 -22.23 4.38
C LEU A 292 3.48 -21.74 5.69
N ALA A 293 3.02 -20.50 5.74
CA ALA A 293 2.31 -19.95 6.90
C ALA A 293 0.98 -20.67 7.11
N THR A 294 0.68 -21.04 8.36
CA THR A 294 -0.62 -21.61 8.78
C THR A 294 -1.41 -20.66 9.67
N VAL A 295 -0.86 -19.46 9.93
CA VAL A 295 -1.45 -18.42 10.76
C VAL A 295 -1.66 -17.17 9.92
N GLY A 296 -2.86 -16.61 9.98
CA GLY A 296 -3.19 -15.32 9.37
C GLY A 296 -3.38 -14.24 10.43
N LEU A 297 -2.68 -13.12 10.31
CA LEU A 297 -2.92 -11.90 11.07
C LEU A 297 -3.73 -10.93 10.22
N VAL A 298 -5.00 -10.77 10.56
CA VAL A 298 -5.92 -9.90 9.81
C VAL A 298 -5.61 -8.43 10.09
N TYR A 299 -5.51 -7.63 9.03
CA TYR A 299 -5.54 -6.17 9.10
C TYR A 299 -6.77 -5.66 8.36
N SER A 300 -7.47 -4.71 8.97
CA SER A 300 -8.73 -4.19 8.44
C SER A 300 -8.64 -2.69 8.20
N GLN A 301 -8.70 -2.30 6.92
CA GLN A 301 -8.85 -0.90 6.55
C GLN A 301 -10.22 -0.37 6.95
N GLN A 302 -11.26 -1.21 6.97
CA GLN A 302 -12.59 -0.77 7.42
C GLN A 302 -12.59 -0.40 8.91
N THR A 303 -11.98 -1.23 9.76
CA THR A 303 -11.85 -0.93 11.19
C THR A 303 -10.97 0.29 11.41
N ALA A 304 -9.85 0.43 10.71
CA ALA A 304 -9.02 1.63 10.78
C ALA A 304 -9.81 2.89 10.39
N ASN A 305 -10.53 2.86 9.27
CA ASN A 305 -11.24 4.01 8.73
C ASN A 305 -12.48 4.39 9.55
N PHE A 306 -13.34 3.43 9.86
CA PHE A 306 -14.68 3.71 10.40
C PHE A 306 -14.77 3.62 11.93
N TYR A 307 -13.92 2.80 12.57
CA TYR A 307 -13.86 2.71 14.04
C TYR A 307 -12.67 3.50 14.61
N GLY A 308 -11.50 3.36 13.99
CA GLY A 308 -10.27 4.02 14.43
C GLY A 308 -10.30 5.52 14.16
N GLY A 309 -10.70 5.92 12.94
CA GLY A 309 -10.71 7.32 12.51
C GLY A 309 -9.34 7.97 12.72
N THR A 310 -9.33 9.17 13.30
CA THR A 310 -8.09 9.89 13.67
C THR A 310 -7.24 9.17 14.73
N ALA A 311 -7.83 8.23 15.47
CA ALA A 311 -7.15 7.44 16.51
C ALA A 311 -6.78 6.02 16.04
N ALA A 312 -6.86 5.72 14.73
CA ALA A 312 -6.62 4.38 14.20
C ALA A 312 -5.21 3.83 14.50
N GLY A 313 -4.21 4.70 14.62
CA GLY A 313 -2.87 4.29 15.05
C GLY A 313 -2.88 3.60 16.42
N ALA A 314 -3.57 4.19 17.41
CA ALA A 314 -3.66 3.62 18.76
C ALA A 314 -4.70 2.49 18.86
N LYS A 315 -5.86 2.65 18.21
CA LYS A 315 -6.99 1.71 18.31
C LYS A 315 -6.87 0.47 17.42
N VAL A 316 -6.01 0.49 16.41
CA VAL A 316 -5.89 -0.59 15.42
C VAL A 316 -4.44 -0.99 15.22
N GLU A 317 -3.60 -0.09 14.70
CA GLU A 317 -2.24 -0.46 14.28
C GLU A 317 -1.36 -0.93 15.45
N GLN A 318 -1.40 -0.27 16.61
CA GLN A 318 -0.60 -0.70 17.77
C GLN A 318 -0.91 -2.13 18.24
N HIS A 319 -2.17 -2.55 18.18
CA HIS A 319 -2.55 -3.92 18.51
C HIS A 319 -2.01 -4.92 17.48
N VAL A 320 -2.10 -4.58 16.18
CA VAL A 320 -1.52 -5.40 15.10
C VAL A 320 -0.01 -5.53 15.28
N LEU A 321 0.70 -4.44 15.62
CA LEU A 321 2.14 -4.47 15.86
C LEU A 321 2.52 -5.35 17.06
N GLY A 322 1.72 -5.35 18.13
CA GLY A 322 1.91 -6.22 19.30
C GLY A 322 1.78 -7.71 18.96
N PHE A 323 0.73 -8.09 18.23
CA PHE A 323 0.57 -9.48 17.76
C PHE A 323 1.66 -9.87 16.76
N TYR A 324 2.03 -8.98 15.84
CA TYR A 324 3.14 -9.22 14.91
C TYR A 324 4.44 -9.50 15.67
N GLN A 325 4.79 -8.69 16.67
CA GLN A 325 5.96 -8.91 17.52
C GLN A 325 5.89 -10.28 18.22
N ALA A 326 4.76 -10.61 18.84
CA ALA A 326 4.58 -11.88 19.55
C ALA A 326 4.76 -13.10 18.63
N LEU A 327 4.24 -13.04 17.40
CA LEU A 327 4.39 -14.11 16.41
C LEU A 327 5.84 -14.26 15.94
N ILE A 328 6.56 -13.14 15.77
CA ILE A 328 7.99 -13.14 15.45
C ILE A 328 8.82 -13.75 16.59
N GLU A 329 8.58 -13.35 17.85
CA GLU A 329 9.28 -13.89 19.02
C GLU A 329 8.99 -15.37 19.24
N ALA A 330 7.75 -15.81 19.00
CA ALA A 330 7.34 -17.21 19.06
C ALA A 330 7.83 -18.05 17.86
N ARG A 331 8.43 -17.40 16.84
CA ARG A 331 8.90 -18.03 15.60
C ARG A 331 7.79 -18.80 14.86
N ILE A 332 6.57 -18.28 14.94
CA ILE A 332 5.42 -18.85 14.24
C ILE A 332 5.38 -18.25 12.84
N PRO A 333 5.43 -19.04 11.74
CA PRO A 333 5.22 -18.52 10.40
C PRO A 333 3.78 -18.04 10.21
N PHE A 334 3.61 -16.79 9.82
CA PHE A 334 2.29 -16.19 9.61
C PHE A 334 2.27 -15.29 8.37
N GLU A 335 1.07 -14.98 7.88
CA GLU A 335 0.83 -13.97 6.85
C GLU A 335 -0.10 -12.87 7.30
N MET A 336 0.00 -11.73 6.63
CA MET A 336 -1.01 -10.68 6.76
C MET A 336 -2.21 -11.02 5.86
N VAL A 337 -3.41 -10.76 6.35
CA VAL A 337 -4.65 -10.99 5.60
C VAL A 337 -5.44 -9.70 5.57
N HIS A 338 -5.83 -9.27 4.37
CA HIS A 338 -6.66 -8.08 4.20
C HIS A 338 -8.13 -8.43 4.46
N ASP A 339 -8.85 -7.66 5.27
CA ASP A 339 -10.24 -7.92 5.66
C ASP A 339 -11.21 -8.14 4.49
N ARG A 340 -11.07 -7.38 3.41
CA ARG A 340 -11.87 -7.54 2.17
C ARG A 340 -11.40 -8.67 1.23
N MET A 341 -10.32 -9.35 1.57
CA MET A 341 -9.77 -10.50 0.82
C MET A 341 -9.95 -11.79 1.63
N LEU A 342 -10.96 -11.84 2.51
CA LEU A 342 -11.41 -13.02 3.24
C LEU A 342 -12.51 -13.74 2.45
N ASP A 343 -12.25 -14.01 1.18
CA ASP A 343 -13.09 -14.89 0.34
C ASP A 343 -12.48 -16.29 0.25
N ALA A 344 -13.27 -17.26 -0.23
CA ALA A 344 -12.89 -18.68 -0.30
C ALA A 344 -11.55 -18.89 -1.02
N GLU A 345 -11.39 -18.32 -2.22
CA GLU A 345 -10.17 -18.40 -3.04
C GLU A 345 -8.94 -17.86 -2.29
N ASN A 346 -9.09 -16.71 -1.62
CA ASN A 346 -8.00 -16.08 -0.88
C ASN A 346 -7.68 -16.74 0.47
N ILE A 347 -8.65 -17.42 1.10
CA ILE A 347 -8.44 -18.19 2.33
C ILE A 347 -7.78 -19.53 1.99
N GLU A 348 -8.18 -20.20 0.91
CA GLU A 348 -7.58 -21.44 0.42
C GLU A 348 -6.10 -21.28 0.04
N LEU A 349 -5.74 -20.16 -0.60
CA LEU A 349 -4.32 -19.82 -0.89
C LEU A 349 -3.48 -19.57 0.37
N ARG A 350 -4.11 -19.40 1.55
CA ARG A 350 -3.45 -19.05 2.82
C ARG A 350 -3.61 -20.13 3.90
N ILE A 351 -4.48 -21.11 3.71
CA ILE A 351 -4.76 -22.20 4.65
C ILE A 351 -4.95 -23.50 3.83
N PRO A 352 -4.16 -24.57 4.04
CA PRO A 352 -4.27 -25.81 3.27
C PRO A 352 -5.47 -26.67 3.71
N ALA A 353 -6.69 -26.16 3.55
CA ALA A 353 -7.92 -26.89 3.93
C ALA A 353 -8.14 -28.14 3.05
N TYR A 354 -7.80 -28.05 1.76
CA TYR A 354 -7.86 -29.17 0.81
C TYR A 354 -6.87 -30.29 1.15
N GLU A 355 -5.62 -29.94 1.50
CA GLU A 355 -4.60 -30.91 1.89
C GLU A 355 -4.96 -31.63 3.21
N ALA A 356 -5.80 -30.99 4.04
CA ALA A 356 -6.29 -31.56 5.28
C ALA A 356 -7.53 -32.46 5.12
N GLY A 357 -8.10 -32.57 3.91
CA GLY A 357 -9.29 -33.37 3.66
C GLY A 357 -10.51 -32.90 4.47
N GLU A 358 -10.58 -31.62 4.83
CA GLU A 358 -11.70 -31.06 5.59
C GLU A 358 -12.89 -30.83 4.65
N THR A 359 -13.58 -31.92 4.29
CA THR A 359 -14.70 -31.92 3.34
C THR A 359 -15.80 -30.94 3.70
N GLU A 360 -16.03 -30.65 4.99
CA GLU A 360 -17.02 -29.64 5.38
C GLU A 360 -16.54 -28.20 5.14
N MET A 361 -15.24 -27.91 5.25
CA MET A 361 -14.67 -26.61 4.87
C MET A 361 -14.61 -26.48 3.34
N ILE A 362 -14.25 -27.56 2.64
CA ILE A 362 -14.24 -27.62 1.17
C ILE A 362 -15.65 -27.41 0.61
N ASP A 363 -16.66 -28.14 1.12
CA ASP A 363 -18.07 -27.98 0.71
C ASP A 363 -18.59 -26.56 1.00
N LEU A 364 -18.12 -25.93 2.08
CA LEU A 364 -18.43 -24.53 2.43
C LEU A 364 -17.82 -23.55 1.42
N PHE A 365 -16.61 -23.81 0.94
CA PHE A 365 -15.92 -22.98 -0.04
C PHE A 365 -16.47 -23.17 -1.47
N GLU A 366 -16.93 -24.38 -1.82
CA GLU A 366 -17.55 -24.68 -3.11
C GLU A 366 -19.02 -24.22 -3.22
N ARG A 367 -19.65 -23.85 -2.08
CA ARG A 367 -21.04 -23.35 -2.03
C ARG A 367 -21.17 -22.05 -1.24
N PRO A 368 -20.51 -20.96 -1.69
CA PRO A 368 -20.46 -19.68 -0.98
C PRO A 368 -21.80 -18.92 -0.95
N ASP A 369 -22.85 -19.46 -1.58
CA ASP A 369 -24.21 -18.89 -1.64
C ASP A 369 -25.26 -19.70 -0.83
N ASP A 370 -24.87 -20.77 -0.12
CA ASP A 370 -25.76 -21.61 0.70
C ASP A 370 -25.68 -21.31 2.21
N PRO A 371 -26.80 -21.00 2.90
CA PRO A 371 -26.83 -20.88 4.35
C PRO A 371 -26.68 -22.23 5.09
N PRO A 372 -26.07 -22.28 6.29
CA PRO A 372 -25.40 -21.19 7.01
C PRO A 372 -23.86 -21.27 6.92
N TYR A 373 -23.24 -20.14 6.59
CA TYR A 373 -21.79 -20.04 6.36
C TYR A 373 -20.98 -20.13 7.65
N PHE A 374 -20.33 -21.26 7.90
CA PHE A 374 -19.56 -21.47 9.13
C PHE A 374 -18.19 -22.12 8.89
N GLY A 375 -17.14 -21.27 8.94
CA GLY A 375 -15.79 -21.69 9.34
C GLY A 375 -15.57 -21.45 10.84
N SER A 376 -14.66 -22.15 11.51
CA SER A 376 -14.50 -22.15 12.98
C SER A 376 -14.27 -20.78 13.63
N ALA A 377 -13.57 -19.85 12.98
CA ALA A 377 -13.44 -18.46 13.44
C ALA A 377 -14.72 -17.64 13.20
N HIS A 378 -15.45 -17.94 12.13
CA HIS A 378 -16.73 -17.33 11.81
C HIS A 378 -17.84 -17.82 12.74
N VAL A 379 -17.78 -19.05 13.25
CA VAL A 379 -18.70 -19.57 14.29
C VAL A 379 -18.52 -18.81 15.60
N LEU A 380 -17.27 -18.53 16.00
CA LEU A 380 -16.98 -17.72 17.17
C LEU A 380 -17.44 -16.26 16.99
N MET A 381 -17.20 -15.66 15.82
CA MET A 381 -17.66 -14.31 15.53
C MET A 381 -19.19 -14.24 15.40
N PHE A 382 -19.83 -15.23 14.78
CA PHE A 382 -21.28 -15.31 14.64
C PHE A 382 -21.98 -15.50 15.98
N SER A 383 -21.42 -16.31 16.90
CA SER A 383 -21.99 -16.46 18.25
C SER A 383 -21.93 -15.19 19.08
N VAL A 384 -20.97 -14.29 18.77
CA VAL A 384 -20.83 -12.98 19.41
C VAL A 384 -21.72 -11.92 18.74
N VAL A 385 -21.81 -11.91 17.41
CA VAL A 385 -22.52 -10.87 16.64
C VAL A 385 -24.03 -11.17 16.52
N TYR A 386 -24.42 -12.44 16.45
CA TYR A 386 -25.81 -12.91 16.28
C TYR A 386 -26.17 -13.95 17.36
N PRO A 387 -26.21 -13.54 18.64
CA PRO A 387 -26.31 -14.47 19.77
C PRO A 387 -27.65 -15.20 19.83
N ALA A 388 -28.76 -14.61 19.36
CA ALA A 388 -30.08 -15.25 19.39
C ALA A 388 -30.19 -16.37 18.33
N GLU A 389 -29.65 -16.11 17.14
CA GLU A 389 -29.61 -17.02 16.00
C GLU A 389 -28.67 -18.20 16.27
N PHE A 390 -27.53 -17.94 16.91
CA PHE A 390 -26.61 -18.99 17.35
C PHE A 390 -27.24 -19.90 18.41
N GLN A 391 -28.00 -19.32 19.36
CA GLN A 391 -28.66 -20.08 20.43
C GLN A 391 -29.68 -21.10 19.89
N ALA A 392 -30.30 -20.82 18.74
CA ALA A 392 -31.24 -21.71 18.07
C ALA A 392 -30.56 -22.90 17.34
N LEU A 393 -29.23 -22.83 17.13
CA LEU A 393 -28.45 -23.82 16.40
C LEU A 393 -27.61 -24.74 17.30
N LYS A 394 -27.43 -24.38 18.58
CA LYS A 394 -26.52 -25.05 19.53
C LYS A 394 -26.89 -26.51 19.85
N ASP A 395 -28.18 -26.86 19.74
CA ASP A 395 -28.72 -28.17 20.12
C ASP A 395 -28.90 -29.11 18.90
N LYS A 396 -28.47 -28.70 17.71
CA LYS A 396 -28.41 -29.61 16.55
C LYS A 396 -27.19 -30.52 16.69
N GLU A 397 -27.38 -31.83 16.55
CA GLU A 397 -26.27 -32.78 16.46
C GLU A 397 -25.48 -32.52 15.17
N TRP A 398 -24.24 -32.06 15.34
CA TRP A 398 -23.28 -31.94 14.25
C TRP A 398 -22.50 -33.25 14.16
N ASN A 399 -22.51 -33.88 12.99
CA ASN A 399 -21.88 -35.17 12.79
C ASN A 399 -20.35 -35.01 12.69
N VAL A 400 -19.66 -34.93 13.84
CA VAL A 400 -18.20 -34.76 13.88
C VAL A 400 -17.53 -36.08 13.48
N LYS A 401 -17.21 -36.24 12.19
CA LYS A 401 -16.39 -37.38 11.75
C LYS A 401 -14.93 -37.16 12.16
N LYS A 402 -14.27 -38.25 12.57
CA LYS A 402 -12.82 -38.27 12.86
C LYS A 402 -12.04 -37.94 11.58
N HIS A 403 -11.31 -36.82 11.59
CA HIS A 403 -10.43 -36.38 10.50
C HIS A 403 -9.17 -37.26 10.38
N GLU A 404 -8.58 -37.32 9.19
CA GLU A 404 -7.28 -37.96 8.98
C GLU A 404 -6.17 -37.17 9.69
N PRO A 405 -5.14 -37.85 10.26
CA PRO A 405 -4.08 -37.21 11.02
C PRO A 405 -3.04 -36.56 10.08
N VAL A 406 -3.47 -35.53 9.35
CA VAL A 406 -2.59 -34.63 8.61
C VAL A 406 -1.96 -33.59 9.55
N LYS A 407 -0.83 -33.00 9.12
CA LYS A 407 -0.05 -32.03 9.91
C LYS A 407 -0.90 -30.84 10.38
N TYR A 408 -1.88 -30.41 9.58
CA TYR A 408 -2.86 -29.39 9.92
C TYR A 408 -3.81 -29.83 11.04
N GLY A 409 -4.38 -31.05 10.97
CA GLY A 409 -5.29 -31.59 11.99
C GLY A 409 -4.63 -31.77 13.35
N ARG A 410 -3.35 -32.14 13.40
CA ARG A 410 -2.57 -32.24 14.64
C ARG A 410 -2.34 -30.89 15.31
N VAL A 411 -2.08 -29.84 14.52
CA VAL A 411 -1.86 -28.47 15.00
C VAL A 411 -3.18 -27.81 15.45
N LYS A 412 -4.28 -28.04 14.70
CA LYS A 412 -5.61 -27.47 14.99
C LYS A 412 -6.24 -28.03 16.27
N ASN A 413 -6.05 -29.32 16.54
CA ASN A 413 -6.69 -30.01 17.67
C ASN A 413 -5.78 -30.17 18.90
N GLY A 414 -4.58 -29.58 18.88
CA GLY A 414 -3.67 -29.57 20.02
C GLY A 414 -3.05 -30.93 20.39
N ASP A 415 -3.05 -31.90 19.47
CA ASP A 415 -2.59 -33.26 19.71
C ASP A 415 -1.06 -33.36 19.57
N PHE A 416 -0.35 -32.66 20.47
CA PHE A 416 1.11 -32.71 20.59
C PHE A 416 1.52 -33.88 21.48
N ALA A 417 1.60 -35.07 20.88
CA ALA A 417 2.34 -36.23 21.38
C ALA A 417 3.56 -36.52 20.51
#